data_AF-A0A0G0ILR5-F1
#
_entry.id   AF-A0A0G0ILR5-F1
#
_cell.length_a   1.000
_cell.length_b   1.000
_cell.length_c   1.000
_cell.angle_alpha   90.00
_cell.angle_beta   90.00
_cell.angle_gamma   90.00
#
_symmetry.space_group_name_H-M   'P 1'
#
loop_
_entity.id
_entity.type
_entity.pdbx_description
1 polymer ?
#
loop_
_entity_poly.entity_id
_entity_poly.type
_entity_poly.pdbx_seq_one_letter_code
_entity_poly.pdbx_strand_id
1 'polypeptide(L)'
;MAKKEDNKKKQPLTTKPEKKGKAQSTQKHLQIAEIREDTVIMKDGTLRAVILVSSINFALKSEDEQNAIIAAYVNFLNVIDFPIQILIQSRKIDIDGYIERLKKREKEQTNELLKIQIREYIIYIQELIELGNIMTKRFYVVVSYNPLTDKQRGFFKRFAELFRAAKIVSLGQKRFQQRKRDMMQRVDNVMSNLVSIGLKSVLLDTQSLIELYYNTYNPGVSERQKLNDMGKLNVDEF
;
A
#
# COMPACT_ATOMS: atom_id res chain seq x y z
N MET A 1 60.56 -49.61 22.20
CA MET A 1 61.55 -48.57 21.90
C MET A 1 61.07 -47.78 20.68
N ALA A 2 61.00 -46.45 20.84
CA ALA A 2 60.95 -45.36 19.86
C ALA A 2 59.96 -45.42 18.67
N LYS A 3 58.81 -44.73 18.85
CA LYS A 3 58.04 -44.11 17.76
C LYS A 3 58.85 -42.93 17.19
N LYS A 4 59.04 -42.88 15.87
CA LYS A 4 59.56 -41.71 15.14
C LYS A 4 58.47 -41.14 14.24
N GLU A 5 58.48 -39.82 14.18
CA GLU A 5 57.49 -38.92 13.62
C GLU A 5 57.42 -39.00 12.10
N ASP A 6 56.20 -38.91 11.55
CA ASP A 6 55.97 -38.66 10.13
C ASP A 6 55.37 -37.25 9.97
N ASN A 7 56.24 -36.33 9.56
CA ASN A 7 55.96 -34.92 9.34
C ASN A 7 55.46 -34.72 7.90
N LYS A 8 54.14 -34.65 7.70
CA LYS A 8 53.55 -34.18 6.43
C LYS A 8 52.93 -32.80 6.60
N LYS A 9 53.72 -31.81 6.18
CA LYS A 9 53.32 -30.41 5.90
C LYS A 9 52.05 -30.37 5.05
N LYS A 10 51.01 -29.72 5.57
CA LYS A 10 49.80 -29.32 4.84
C LYS A 10 50.16 -28.20 3.86
N GLN A 11 49.98 -28.43 2.57
CA GLN A 11 49.93 -27.36 1.56
C GLN A 11 48.48 -26.83 1.46
N PRO A 12 48.27 -25.52 1.30
CA PRO A 12 46.95 -24.90 1.35
C PRO A 12 46.16 -25.12 0.05
N LEU A 13 44.91 -25.54 0.19
CA LEU A 13 43.93 -25.62 -0.90
C LEU A 13 43.60 -24.19 -1.36
N THR A 14 44.12 -23.77 -2.52
CA THR A 14 43.71 -22.53 -3.19
C THR A 14 42.30 -22.71 -3.75
N THR A 15 41.30 -22.18 -3.05
CA THR A 15 39.92 -22.07 -3.56
C THR A 15 39.84 -20.92 -4.56
N LYS A 16 39.54 -21.25 -5.82
CA LYS A 16 39.15 -20.25 -6.84
C LYS A 16 37.90 -19.51 -6.36
N PRO A 17 37.79 -18.18 -6.55
CA PRO A 17 36.59 -17.45 -6.16
C PRO A 17 35.43 -17.82 -7.08
N GLU A 18 34.37 -18.40 -6.51
CA GLU A 18 33.08 -18.55 -7.19
C GLU A 18 32.55 -17.16 -7.55
N LYS A 19 32.28 -16.97 -8.85
CA LYS A 19 31.63 -15.78 -9.36
C LYS A 19 30.21 -15.70 -8.76
N LYS A 20 30.02 -14.80 -7.80
CA LYS A 20 28.68 -14.38 -7.34
C LYS A 20 27.89 -13.90 -8.55
N GLY A 21 26.95 -14.72 -9.02
CA GLY A 21 25.98 -14.33 -10.03
C GLY A 21 25.26 -13.07 -9.54
N LYS A 22 25.22 -12.03 -10.39
CA LYS A 22 24.44 -10.82 -10.10
C LYS A 22 23.00 -11.27 -9.84
N ALA A 23 22.56 -11.20 -8.59
CA ALA A 23 21.16 -11.41 -8.25
C ALA A 23 20.33 -10.51 -9.17
N GLN A 24 19.48 -11.12 -10.01
CA GLN A 24 18.53 -10.34 -10.78
C GLN A 24 17.68 -9.57 -9.79
N SER A 25 17.80 -8.24 -9.79
CA SER A 25 17.05 -7.37 -8.89
C SER A 25 15.56 -7.71 -9.02
N THR A 26 14.92 -8.07 -7.91
CA THR A 26 13.47 -8.32 -7.80
C THR A 26 12.63 -7.16 -8.35
N GLN A 27 13.23 -5.96 -8.49
CA GLN A 27 12.68 -4.80 -9.18
C GLN A 27 12.29 -5.07 -10.65
N LYS A 28 12.92 -6.04 -11.34
CA LYS A 28 12.55 -6.39 -12.72
C LYS A 28 11.16 -7.02 -12.82
N HIS A 29 10.65 -7.64 -11.77
CA HIS A 29 9.29 -8.21 -11.71
C HIS A 29 8.22 -7.18 -11.33
N LEU A 30 8.60 -6.00 -10.82
CA LEU A 30 7.66 -4.93 -10.52
C LEU A 30 7.09 -4.40 -11.83
N GLN A 31 5.78 -4.49 -12.04
CA GLN A 31 5.13 -3.94 -13.24
C GLN A 31 4.90 -2.43 -13.16
N ILE A 32 5.26 -1.79 -12.05
CA ILE A 32 5.16 -0.35 -11.84
C ILE A 32 6.32 0.33 -12.57
N ALA A 33 6.00 1.33 -13.37
CA ALA A 33 6.98 2.18 -14.04
C ALA A 33 7.35 3.39 -13.17
N GLU A 34 6.35 4.06 -12.61
CA GLU A 34 6.50 5.28 -11.82
C GLU A 34 5.27 5.48 -10.92
N ILE A 35 5.44 6.12 -9.76
CA ILE A 35 4.34 6.62 -8.94
C ILE A 35 4.51 8.13 -8.87
N ARG A 36 3.52 8.88 -9.34
CA ARG A 36 3.55 10.35 -9.34
C ARG A 36 2.15 10.94 -9.34
N GLU A 37 2.03 12.11 -8.75
CA GLU A 37 0.77 12.87 -8.68
C GLU A 37 -0.44 11.98 -8.30
N ASP A 38 -0.26 11.15 -7.28
CA ASP A 38 -1.27 10.29 -6.65
C ASP A 38 -1.80 9.19 -7.59
N THR A 39 -0.98 8.85 -8.59
CA THR A 39 -1.29 7.86 -9.61
C THR A 39 -0.13 6.88 -9.77
N VAL A 40 -0.48 5.60 -9.92
CA VAL A 40 0.46 4.53 -10.23
C VAL A 40 0.48 4.33 -11.74
N ILE A 41 1.65 4.54 -12.35
CA ILE A 41 1.88 4.34 -13.78
C ILE A 41 2.55 2.99 -13.97
N MET A 42 2.01 2.22 -14.88
CA MET A 42 2.40 0.84 -15.09
C MET A 42 3.27 0.76 -16.35
N LYS A 43 4.11 -0.27 -16.46
CA LYS A 43 5.01 -0.45 -17.61
C LYS A 43 4.27 -0.61 -18.95
N ASP A 44 3.02 -1.06 -18.91
CA ASP A 44 2.13 -1.13 -20.08
C ASP A 44 1.46 0.23 -20.44
N GLY A 45 1.69 1.28 -19.65
CA GLY A 45 1.12 2.61 -19.83
C GLY A 45 -0.29 2.79 -19.28
N THR A 46 -0.83 1.79 -18.57
CA THR A 46 -2.08 1.92 -17.80
C THR A 46 -1.86 2.73 -16.52
N LEU A 47 -2.93 3.38 -16.06
CA LEU A 47 -2.94 4.14 -14.81
C LEU A 47 -3.78 3.42 -13.77
N ARG A 48 -3.38 3.51 -12.51
CA ARG A 48 -4.16 3.01 -11.37
C ARG A 48 -4.21 4.08 -10.29
N ALA A 49 -5.40 4.32 -9.76
CA ALA A 49 -5.63 5.03 -8.52
C ALA A 49 -6.02 4.03 -7.43
N VAL A 50 -5.62 4.29 -6.19
CA VAL A 50 -5.93 3.42 -5.05
C VAL A 50 -6.66 4.24 -4.00
N ILE A 51 -7.84 3.78 -3.62
CA ILE A 51 -8.71 4.42 -2.64
C ILE A 51 -8.68 3.54 -1.37
N LEU A 52 -8.37 4.13 -0.22
CA LEU A 52 -8.54 3.51 1.08
C LEU A 52 -9.99 3.69 1.52
N VAL A 53 -10.64 2.62 1.96
CA VAL A 53 -12.07 2.61 2.31
C VAL A 53 -12.23 2.13 3.75
N SER A 54 -13.12 2.77 4.51
CA SER A 54 -13.48 2.32 5.85
C SER A 54 -14.36 1.05 5.80
N SER A 55 -14.65 0.50 6.97
CA SER A 55 -15.63 -0.58 7.13
C SER A 55 -16.77 -0.14 8.04
N ILE A 56 -17.91 -0.83 7.93
CA ILE A 56 -19.07 -0.64 8.81
C ILE A 56 -19.46 -1.95 9.49
N ASN A 57 -19.96 -1.87 10.72
CA ASN A 57 -20.51 -3.02 11.44
C ASN A 57 -21.93 -3.33 10.95
N PHE A 58 -22.05 -3.93 9.77
CA PHE A 58 -23.33 -4.21 9.12
C PHE A 58 -24.30 -5.00 10.01
N ALA A 59 -23.81 -5.99 10.75
CA ALA A 59 -24.65 -6.83 11.63
C ALA A 59 -25.25 -6.09 12.84
N LEU A 60 -24.71 -4.92 13.20
CA LEU A 60 -25.22 -4.10 14.30
C LEU A 60 -26.24 -3.04 13.84
N LYS A 61 -26.50 -2.97 12.54
CA LYS A 61 -27.46 -2.05 11.93
C LYS A 61 -28.88 -2.60 12.05
N SER A 62 -29.87 -1.70 12.10
CA SER A 62 -31.28 -2.11 12.04
C SER A 62 -31.61 -2.77 10.69
N GLU A 63 -32.70 -3.52 10.60
CA GLU A 63 -33.12 -4.15 9.34
C GLU A 63 -33.32 -3.12 8.22
N ASP A 64 -33.94 -1.98 8.53
CA ASP A 64 -34.13 -0.88 7.59
C ASP A 64 -32.78 -0.30 7.11
N GLU A 65 -31.82 -0.09 8.03
CA GLU A 65 -30.47 0.38 7.67
C GLU A 65 -29.73 -0.66 6.82
N GLN A 66 -29.84 -1.94 7.15
CA GLN A 66 -29.24 -3.02 6.38
C GLN A 66 -29.80 -3.06 4.95
N ASN A 67 -31.12 -2.97 4.80
CA ASN A 67 -31.80 -2.92 3.51
C ASN A 67 -31.37 -1.68 2.69
N ALA A 68 -31.24 -0.52 3.33
CA ALA A 68 -30.74 0.69 2.67
C ALA A 68 -29.30 0.53 2.18
N ILE A 69 -28.40 -0.06 2.98
CA ILE A 69 -27.02 -0.35 2.61
C ILE A 69 -26.96 -1.34 1.44
N ILE A 70 -27.77 -2.39 1.46
CA ILE A 70 -27.86 -3.37 0.36
C ILE A 70 -28.32 -2.68 -0.93
N ALA A 71 -29.38 -1.86 -0.87
CA ALA A 71 -29.87 -1.13 -2.03
C ALA A 71 -28.82 -0.16 -2.60
N ALA A 72 -28.10 0.57 -1.73
CA ALA A 72 -26.99 1.43 -2.14
C ALA A 72 -25.85 0.64 -2.79
N TYR A 73 -25.51 -0.54 -2.25
CA TYR A 73 -24.49 -1.42 -2.82
C TYR A 73 -24.89 -1.96 -4.20
N VAL A 74 -26.17 -2.34 -4.40
CA VAL A 74 -26.69 -2.75 -5.71
C VAL A 74 -26.59 -1.59 -6.72
N ASN A 75 -26.98 -0.38 -6.31
CA ASN A 75 -26.85 0.81 -7.15
C ASN A 75 -25.39 1.09 -7.52
N PHE A 76 -24.46 0.96 -6.58
CA PHE A 76 -23.02 1.09 -6.85
C PHE A 76 -22.56 0.11 -7.93
N LEU A 77 -22.94 -1.16 -7.83
CA LEU A 77 -22.58 -2.17 -8.85
C LEU A 77 -23.18 -1.86 -10.23
N ASN A 78 -24.40 -1.32 -10.27
CA ASN A 78 -25.09 -0.97 -11.52
C ASN A 78 -24.49 0.25 -12.22
N VAL A 79 -23.89 1.18 -11.47
CA VAL A 79 -23.31 2.42 -12.00
C VAL A 79 -21.88 2.21 -12.52
N ILE A 80 -21.16 1.20 -12.03
CA ILE A 80 -19.78 0.95 -12.46
C ILE A 80 -19.74 0.32 -13.85
N ASP A 81 -19.20 1.06 -14.82
CA ASP A 81 -19.01 0.63 -16.21
C ASP A 81 -17.53 0.33 -16.57
N PHE A 82 -16.64 0.32 -15.57
CA PHE A 82 -15.22 0.03 -15.73
C PHE A 82 -14.71 -0.97 -14.68
N PRO A 83 -13.60 -1.69 -14.96
CA PRO A 83 -13.04 -2.64 -14.00
C PRO A 83 -12.48 -1.93 -12.76
N ILE A 84 -13.05 -2.30 -11.61
CA ILE A 84 -12.49 -2.02 -10.29
C ILE A 84 -11.92 -3.30 -9.68
N GLN A 85 -10.95 -3.15 -8.79
CA GLN A 85 -10.41 -4.25 -7.99
C GLN A 85 -10.59 -3.92 -6.52
N ILE A 86 -11.20 -4.82 -5.77
CA ILE A 86 -11.30 -4.74 -4.31
C ILE A 86 -10.17 -5.58 -3.71
N LEU A 87 -9.35 -4.96 -2.88
CA LEU A 87 -8.23 -5.60 -2.20
C LEU A 87 -8.41 -5.46 -0.69
N ILE A 88 -8.36 -6.59 0.02
CA ILE A 88 -8.42 -6.62 1.48
C ILE A 88 -7.06 -7.10 1.98
N GLN A 89 -6.45 -6.34 2.88
CA GLN A 89 -5.15 -6.68 3.46
C GLN A 89 -5.25 -6.78 4.98
N SER A 90 -4.90 -7.94 5.52
CA SER A 90 -4.70 -8.12 6.95
C SER A 90 -3.32 -7.61 7.34
N ARG A 91 -3.23 -6.77 8.36
CA ARG A 91 -1.99 -6.25 8.93
C ARG A 91 -2.03 -6.36 10.45
N LYS A 92 -0.87 -6.50 11.10
CA LYS A 92 -0.80 -6.36 12.56
C LYS A 92 -1.30 -4.98 12.97
N ILE A 93 -2.00 -4.92 14.09
CA ILE A 93 -2.42 -3.64 14.66
C ILE A 93 -1.18 -2.78 14.96
N ASP A 94 -1.20 -1.52 14.54
CA ASP A 94 -0.15 -0.56 14.87
C ASP A 94 -0.63 0.30 16.03
N ILE A 95 0.00 0.15 17.19
CA ILE A 95 -0.33 0.89 18.41
C ILE A 95 0.74 1.92 18.78
N ASP A 96 1.77 2.11 17.96
CA ASP A 96 2.90 2.97 18.33
C ASP A 96 2.45 4.38 18.68
N GLY A 97 1.54 4.95 17.87
CA GLY A 97 0.98 6.27 18.13
C GLY A 97 0.11 6.33 19.40
N TYR A 98 -0.55 5.23 19.78
CA TYR A 98 -1.28 5.15 21.04
C TYR A 98 -0.32 5.11 22.24
N ILE A 99 0.72 4.28 22.16
CA ILE A 99 1.76 4.18 23.18
C ILE A 99 2.49 5.52 23.35
N GLU A 100 2.77 6.24 22.26
CA GLU A 100 3.41 7.55 22.32
C GLU A 100 2.53 8.59 23.04
N ARG A 101 1.22 8.59 22.78
CA ARG A 101 0.28 9.44 23.53
C ARG A 101 0.26 9.11 25.02
N LEU A 102 0.30 7.83 25.38
CA LEU A 102 0.37 7.41 26.79
C LEU A 102 1.69 7.83 27.45
N LYS A 103 2.82 7.65 26.76
CA LYS A 103 4.14 8.13 27.23
C LYS A 103 4.18 9.64 27.42
N LYS A 104 3.49 10.40 26.56
CA LYS A 104 3.35 11.85 26.73
C LYS A 104 2.55 12.18 27.99
N ARG A 105 1.41 11.53 28.20
CA ARG A 105 0.59 11.68 29.42
C ARG A 105 1.34 11.28 30.69
N GLU A 106 2.15 10.22 30.64
CA GLU A 106 3.02 9.78 31.74
C GLU A 106 3.99 10.90 32.16
N LYS A 107 4.58 11.61 31.19
CA LYS A 107 5.51 12.72 31.45
C LYS A 107 4.83 13.96 32.03
N GLU A 108 3.59 14.21 31.63
CA GLU A 108 2.77 15.35 32.10
C GLU A 108 2.15 15.10 33.49
N GLN A 109 2.08 13.84 33.93
CA GLN A 109 1.48 13.46 35.21
C GLN A 109 2.40 13.83 36.40
N THR A 110 1.83 14.56 37.36
CA THR A 110 2.52 14.99 38.58
C THR A 110 2.41 14.00 39.73
N ASN A 111 1.38 13.14 39.73
CA ASN A 111 1.19 12.11 40.75
C ASN A 111 1.99 10.84 40.38
N GLU A 112 2.97 10.48 41.21
CA GLU A 112 3.83 9.33 40.98
C GLU A 112 3.08 7.98 40.94
N LEU A 113 2.02 7.79 41.74
CA LEU A 113 1.22 6.56 41.68
C LEU A 113 0.52 6.40 40.34
N LEU A 114 -0.06 7.49 39.81
CA LEU A 114 -0.72 7.49 38.50
C LEU A 114 0.29 7.29 37.37
N LYS A 115 1.52 7.80 37.52
CA LYS A 115 2.61 7.60 36.58
C LYS A 115 3.01 6.13 36.48
N ILE A 116 3.15 5.46 37.62
CA ILE A 116 3.42 4.01 37.69
C ILE A 116 2.30 3.23 37.00
N GLN A 117 1.02 3.55 37.29
CA GLN A 117 -0.12 2.89 36.65
C GLN A 117 -0.11 3.05 35.12
N ILE A 118 0.20 4.25 34.60
CA ILE A 118 0.29 4.48 33.15
C ILE A 118 1.39 3.59 32.55
N ARG A 119 2.54 3.48 33.22
CA ARG A 119 3.66 2.65 32.76
C ARG A 119 3.32 1.17 32.74
N GLU A 120 2.70 0.66 33.80
CA GLU A 120 2.24 -0.73 33.87
C GLU A 120 1.19 -1.02 32.79
N TYR A 121 0.27 -0.09 32.55
CA TYR A 121 -0.72 -0.22 31.48
C TYR A 121 -0.08 -0.25 30.09
N ILE A 122 0.93 0.58 29.83
CA ILE A 122 1.71 0.55 28.57
C ILE A 122 2.31 -0.84 28.37
N ILE A 123 3.00 -1.39 29.39
CA ILE A 123 3.64 -2.71 29.32
C ILE A 123 2.60 -3.80 29.04
N TYR A 124 1.50 -3.81 29.81
CA TYR A 124 0.41 -4.77 29.64
C TYR A 124 -0.17 -4.77 28.22
N ILE A 125 -0.45 -3.59 27.65
CA ILE A 125 -1.00 -3.48 26.29
C ILE A 125 0.00 -3.98 25.24
N GLN A 126 1.30 -3.68 25.41
CA GLN A 126 2.33 -4.17 24.50
C GLN A 126 2.41 -5.70 24.52
N GLU A 127 2.46 -6.31 25.72
CA GLU A 127 2.47 -7.77 25.88
C GLU A 127 1.21 -8.43 25.31
N LEU A 128 0.04 -7.84 25.56
CA LEU A 128 -1.24 -8.37 25.06
C LEU A 128 -1.27 -8.43 23.53
N ILE A 129 -0.75 -7.41 22.85
CA ILE A 129 -0.74 -7.34 21.39
C ILE A 129 0.30 -8.29 20.80
N GLU A 130 1.48 -8.39 21.42
CA GLU A 130 2.53 -9.33 21.01
C GLU A 130 2.07 -10.78 21.13
N LEU A 131 1.42 -11.14 22.25
CA LEU A 131 0.89 -12.49 22.47
C LEU A 131 -0.34 -12.77 21.61
N GLY A 132 -1.23 -11.80 21.47
CA GLY A 132 -2.50 -11.95 20.79
C GLY A 132 -2.42 -11.94 19.26
N ASN A 133 -1.28 -11.53 18.68
CA ASN A 133 -1.12 -11.33 17.23
C ASN A 133 -2.34 -10.62 16.61
N ILE A 134 -2.77 -9.52 17.24
CA ILE A 134 -4.01 -8.86 16.87
C ILE A 134 -3.87 -8.25 15.47
N MET A 135 -4.74 -8.69 14.56
CA MET A 135 -4.75 -8.24 13.17
C MET A 135 -5.91 -7.27 12.93
N THR A 136 -5.65 -6.28 12.07
CA THR A 136 -6.64 -5.36 11.52
C THR A 136 -6.74 -5.56 10.01
N LYS A 137 -7.90 -5.25 9.42
CA LYS A 137 -8.10 -5.30 7.97
C LYS A 137 -8.09 -3.88 7.41
N ARG A 138 -7.34 -3.68 6.33
CA ARG A 138 -7.44 -2.50 5.48
C ARG A 138 -8.12 -2.85 4.16
N PHE A 139 -9.05 -2.02 3.73
CA PHE A 139 -9.83 -2.21 2.52
C PHE A 139 -9.40 -1.18 1.49
N TYR A 140 -9.09 -1.64 0.29
CA TYR A 140 -8.67 -0.80 -0.82
C TYR A 140 -9.54 -1.07 -2.04
N VAL A 141 -9.88 -0.01 -2.75
CA VAL A 141 -10.51 -0.07 -4.08
C VAL A 141 -9.54 0.52 -5.08
N VAL A 142 -9.15 -0.28 -6.07
CA VAL A 142 -8.23 0.12 -7.13
C VAL A 142 -9.04 0.42 -8.38
N VAL A 143 -8.94 1.65 -8.86
CA VAL A 143 -9.57 2.11 -10.10
C VAL A 143 -8.52 2.08 -11.19
N SER A 144 -8.78 1.32 -12.25
CA SER A 144 -7.87 1.20 -13.39
C SER A 144 -8.35 2.02 -14.59
N TYR A 145 -7.41 2.67 -15.25
CA TYR A 145 -7.64 3.37 -16.50
C TYR A 145 -6.72 2.82 -17.58
N ASN A 146 -7.31 2.20 -18.61
CA ASN A 146 -6.61 1.71 -19.77
C ASN A 146 -6.87 2.61 -20.98
N PRO A 147 -5.84 3.29 -21.52
CA PRO A 147 -6.00 4.19 -22.66
C PRO A 147 -6.33 3.46 -23.97
N LEU A 148 -6.26 2.12 -24.00
CA LEU A 148 -6.51 1.32 -25.19
C LEU A 148 -7.96 0.83 -25.31
N THR A 149 -8.73 0.90 -24.24
CA THR A 149 -10.10 0.37 -24.18
C THR A 149 -11.15 1.44 -24.45
N ASP A 150 -10.78 2.73 -24.43
CA ASP A 150 -11.67 3.80 -24.90
C ASP A 150 -11.67 3.85 -26.43
N LYS A 151 -12.74 3.28 -26.98
CA LYS A 151 -13.20 3.26 -28.38
C LYS A 151 -12.34 4.05 -29.39
N GLN A 152 -11.82 3.31 -30.38
CA GLN A 152 -11.43 3.81 -31.71
C GLN A 152 -10.30 4.85 -31.77
N ARG A 153 -9.04 4.47 -31.55
CA ARG A 153 -7.91 5.18 -32.19
C ARG A 153 -6.91 4.23 -32.83
N GLY A 154 -7.01 4.20 -34.16
CA GLY A 154 -6.39 3.26 -35.08
C GLY A 154 -4.89 3.04 -34.91
N PHE A 155 -4.52 1.79 -35.13
CA PHE A 155 -3.15 1.26 -35.23
C PHE A 155 -2.20 2.14 -36.06
N PHE A 156 -2.72 2.91 -37.02
CA PHE A 156 -1.96 3.83 -37.86
C PHE A 156 -1.30 4.99 -37.10
N LYS A 157 -1.88 5.50 -36.01
CA LYS A 157 -1.27 6.61 -35.24
C LYS A 157 -0.07 6.15 -34.39
N ARG A 158 0.01 4.87 -34.02
CA ARG A 158 1.13 4.32 -33.22
C ARG A 158 2.41 4.21 -34.04
N PHE A 159 2.31 3.91 -35.34
CA PHE A 159 3.46 3.84 -36.24
C PHE A 159 4.03 5.23 -36.57
N ALA A 160 3.19 6.26 -36.68
CA ALA A 160 3.64 7.62 -36.95
C ALA A 160 4.34 8.30 -35.74
N GLU A 161 4.10 7.82 -34.52
CA GLU A 161 4.67 8.42 -33.30
C GLU A 161 6.08 7.93 -32.97
N LEU A 162 6.50 6.78 -33.51
CA LEU A 162 7.83 6.23 -33.31
C LEU A 162 8.93 7.06 -34.01
N PHE A 163 8.56 7.88 -35.00
CA PHE A 163 9.49 8.69 -35.81
C PHE A 163 9.77 10.10 -35.26
N ARG A 164 9.15 10.54 -34.15
CA ARG A 164 9.20 11.95 -33.69
C ARG A 164 9.77 12.15 -32.28
N ALA A 165 10.87 11.46 -31.97
CA ALA A 165 11.50 11.35 -30.65
C ALA A 165 11.85 12.66 -29.91
N ALA A 166 11.90 13.82 -30.56
CA ALA A 166 12.36 15.08 -29.94
C ALA A 166 11.24 16.02 -29.42
N LYS A 167 9.96 15.76 -29.70
CA LYS A 167 8.80 16.58 -29.22
C LYS A 167 8.01 15.89 -28.08
N ILE A 168 8.53 14.78 -27.56
CA ILE A 168 7.80 13.75 -26.82
C ILE A 168 7.58 14.09 -25.34
N VAL A 169 8.45 14.87 -24.70
CA VAL A 169 8.31 15.16 -23.26
C VAL A 169 7.04 16.00 -22.98
N SER A 170 6.75 17.00 -23.84
CA SER A 170 5.53 17.83 -23.73
C SER A 170 4.26 17.07 -24.13
N LEU A 171 4.31 16.23 -25.17
CA LEU A 171 3.17 15.39 -25.57
C LEU A 171 2.85 14.29 -24.54
N GLY A 172 3.87 13.73 -23.90
CA GLY A 172 3.73 12.74 -22.83
C GLY A 172 3.03 13.34 -21.61
N GLN A 173 3.45 14.53 -21.17
CA GLN A 173 2.83 15.19 -20.02
C GLN A 173 1.38 15.59 -20.29
N LYS A 174 1.07 16.17 -21.46
CA LYS A 174 -0.33 16.52 -21.82
C LYS A 174 -1.24 15.30 -21.88
N ARG A 175 -0.76 14.18 -22.44
CA ARG A 175 -1.53 12.92 -22.49
C ARG A 175 -1.72 12.32 -21.11
N PHE A 176 -0.68 12.33 -20.28
CA PHE A 176 -0.79 11.88 -18.89
C PHE A 176 -1.85 12.69 -18.14
N GLN A 177 -1.82 14.02 -18.24
CA GLN A 177 -2.80 14.88 -17.59
C GLN A 177 -4.23 14.64 -18.08
N GLN A 178 -4.42 14.38 -19.38
CA GLN A 178 -5.74 13.98 -19.88
C GLN A 178 -6.22 12.67 -19.25
N ARG A 179 -5.39 11.61 -19.31
CA ARG A 179 -5.74 10.29 -18.77
C ARG A 179 -5.98 10.33 -17.26
N LYS A 180 -5.19 11.14 -16.54
CA LYS A 180 -5.37 11.37 -15.12
C LYS A 180 -6.73 12.01 -14.85
N ARG A 181 -7.13 13.04 -15.61
CA ARG A 181 -8.46 13.66 -15.47
C ARG A 181 -9.58 12.64 -15.69
N ASP A 182 -9.51 11.85 -16.75
CA ASP A 182 -10.52 10.82 -17.04
C ASP A 182 -10.56 9.74 -15.94
N MET A 183 -9.40 9.34 -15.40
CA MET A 183 -9.30 8.42 -14.26
C MET A 183 -9.86 9.04 -12.97
N MET A 184 -9.59 10.32 -12.71
CA MET A 184 -10.10 11.01 -11.52
C MET A 184 -11.62 11.13 -11.54
N GLN A 185 -12.24 11.34 -12.70
CA GLN A 185 -13.71 11.27 -12.82
C GLN A 185 -14.25 9.91 -12.39
N ARG A 186 -13.57 8.82 -12.76
CA ARG A 186 -13.93 7.45 -12.30
C ARG A 186 -13.73 7.28 -10.79
N VAL A 187 -12.65 7.85 -10.24
CA VAL A 187 -12.38 7.86 -8.80
C VAL A 187 -13.48 8.61 -8.05
N ASP A 188 -13.83 9.82 -8.49
CA ASP A 188 -14.87 10.65 -7.87
C ASP A 188 -16.23 9.95 -7.89
N ASN A 189 -16.57 9.30 -9.01
CA ASN A 189 -17.77 8.47 -9.13
C ASN A 189 -17.75 7.33 -8.11
N VAL A 190 -16.64 6.58 -7.99
CA VAL A 190 -16.51 5.49 -7.02
C VAL A 190 -16.63 6.01 -5.59
N MET A 191 -15.89 7.05 -5.24
CA MET A 191 -15.89 7.64 -3.89
C MET A 191 -17.29 8.16 -3.50
N SER A 192 -17.99 8.85 -4.41
CA SER A 192 -19.34 9.36 -4.15
C SER A 192 -20.34 8.23 -3.92
N ASN A 193 -20.26 7.15 -4.70
CA ASN A 193 -21.13 6.00 -4.48
C ASN A 193 -20.78 5.25 -3.18
N LEU A 194 -19.49 5.12 -2.82
CA LEU A 194 -19.10 4.53 -1.53
C LEU A 194 -19.67 5.32 -0.34
N VAL A 195 -19.69 6.65 -0.42
CA VAL A 195 -20.32 7.51 0.59
C VAL A 195 -21.82 7.23 0.72
N SER A 196 -22.52 6.98 -0.39
CA SER A 196 -23.95 6.62 -0.36
C SER A 196 -24.24 5.29 0.36
N ILE A 197 -23.26 4.39 0.42
CA ILE A 197 -23.33 3.12 1.17
C ILE A 197 -23.04 3.34 2.67
N GLY A 198 -22.58 4.54 3.05
CA GLY A 198 -22.12 4.86 4.39
C GLY A 198 -20.65 4.51 4.64
N LEU A 199 -19.85 4.33 3.58
CA LEU A 199 -18.42 4.08 3.66
C LEU A 199 -17.65 5.39 3.46
N LYS A 200 -16.67 5.63 4.33
CA LYS A 200 -15.71 6.72 4.16
C LYS A 200 -14.62 6.25 3.22
N SER A 201 -14.15 7.15 2.35
CA SER A 201 -13.10 6.82 1.38
C SER A 201 -12.12 7.98 1.20
N VAL A 202 -10.85 7.64 1.02
CA VAL A 202 -9.76 8.60 0.80
C VAL A 202 -8.86 8.10 -0.31
N LEU A 203 -8.58 8.96 -1.31
CA LEU A 203 -7.60 8.66 -2.34
C LEU A 203 -6.19 8.66 -1.73
N LEU A 204 -5.40 7.62 -2.00
CA LEU A 204 -4.03 7.56 -1.53
C LEU A 204 -3.15 8.54 -2.31
N ASP A 205 -2.42 9.37 -1.57
CA ASP A 205 -1.40 10.24 -2.14
C ASP A 205 -0.16 9.45 -2.60
N THR A 206 0.72 10.12 -3.32
CA THR A 206 1.96 9.54 -3.87
C THR A 206 2.80 8.85 -2.79
N GLN A 207 2.91 9.45 -1.61
CA GLN A 207 3.68 8.90 -0.50
C GLN A 207 3.05 7.61 0.05
N SER A 208 1.73 7.62 0.27
CA SER A 208 0.99 6.47 0.77
C SER A 208 0.95 5.32 -0.22
N LEU A 209 0.95 5.61 -1.52
CA LEU A 209 1.11 4.61 -2.57
C LEU A 209 2.49 3.95 -2.48
N ILE A 210 3.57 4.74 -2.35
CA ILE A 210 4.93 4.22 -2.19
C ILE A 210 5.01 3.30 -0.98
N GLU A 211 4.46 3.71 0.16
CA GLU A 211 4.41 2.90 1.37
C GLU A 211 3.56 1.63 1.20
N LEU A 212 2.39 1.74 0.57
CA LEU A 212 1.54 0.58 0.29
C LEU A 212 2.31 -0.48 -0.49
N TYR A 213 2.99 -0.09 -1.57
CA TYR A 213 3.79 -1.02 -2.37
C TYR A 213 5.03 -1.50 -1.63
N TYR A 214 5.75 -0.64 -0.93
CA TYR A 214 6.90 -1.04 -0.12
C TYR A 214 6.52 -2.11 0.91
N ASN A 215 5.44 -1.88 1.65
CA ASN A 215 4.90 -2.80 2.64
C ASN A 215 4.43 -4.12 2.02
N THR A 216 3.85 -4.07 0.81
CA THR A 216 3.32 -5.26 0.13
C THR A 216 4.42 -6.12 -0.48
N TYR A 217 5.47 -5.52 -1.05
CA TYR A 217 6.56 -6.25 -1.69
C TYR A 217 7.68 -6.68 -0.71
N ASN A 218 7.73 -6.12 0.49
CA ASN A 218 8.75 -6.43 1.50
C ASN A 218 8.12 -6.89 2.82
N PRO A 219 7.32 -7.99 2.83
CA PRO A 219 6.73 -8.51 4.06
C PRO A 219 7.84 -8.89 5.05
N GLY A 220 7.79 -8.33 6.27
CA GLY A 220 8.74 -8.61 7.35
C GLY A 220 9.93 -7.64 7.48
N VAL A 221 10.32 -6.92 6.41
CA VAL A 221 11.29 -5.80 6.49
C VAL A 221 10.58 -4.49 6.80
N SER A 222 9.39 -4.28 6.21
CA SER A 222 8.51 -3.16 6.53
C SER A 222 8.10 -3.08 8.00
N GLU A 223 7.95 -4.23 8.67
CA GLU A 223 7.66 -4.28 10.11
C GLU A 223 8.83 -3.75 10.95
N ARG A 224 10.08 -3.85 10.47
CA ARG A 224 11.29 -3.44 11.22
C ARG A 224 11.84 -2.09 10.78
N GLN A 225 11.55 -1.68 9.55
CA GLN A 225 11.97 -0.42 8.96
C GLN A 225 10.73 0.26 8.39
N LYS A 226 9.99 0.95 9.27
CA LYS A 226 8.97 1.90 8.85
C LYS A 226 9.66 2.99 8.04
N LEU A 227 9.16 3.29 6.85
CA LEU A 227 9.49 4.54 6.18
C LEU A 227 9.00 5.66 7.11
N ASN A 228 9.89 6.56 7.54
CA ASN A 228 9.60 7.53 8.59
C ASN A 228 8.32 8.34 8.34
N ASP A 229 7.58 8.54 9.43
CA ASP A 229 6.42 9.41 9.68
C ASP A 229 5.36 9.49 8.59
N MET A 230 4.12 9.09 8.90
CA MET A 230 2.86 9.77 8.53
C MET A 230 1.62 9.01 9.05
N GLY A 231 1.34 9.16 10.35
CA GLY A 231 0.06 8.79 10.95
C GLY A 231 -1.15 9.64 10.49
N LYS A 232 -1.20 10.07 9.22
CA LYS A 232 -2.17 11.07 8.73
C LYS A 232 -3.31 10.52 7.87
N LEU A 233 -3.36 9.21 7.63
CA LEU A 233 -4.45 8.58 6.89
C LEU A 233 -5.20 7.59 7.77
N ASN A 234 -5.88 8.13 8.78
CA ASN A 234 -6.95 7.47 9.49
C ASN A 234 -8.27 7.88 8.85
N VAL A 235 -8.91 6.97 8.13
CA VAL A 235 -10.25 7.22 7.55
C VAL A 235 -11.33 7.21 8.65
N ASP A 236 -11.02 6.63 9.81
CA ASP A 236 -11.95 6.51 10.93
C ASP A 236 -11.98 7.76 11.85
N GLU A 237 -11.01 8.68 11.74
CA GLU A 237 -10.91 9.88 12.59
C GLU A 237 -11.50 11.17 11.99
N PHE A 238 -12.11 11.11 10.80
CA PHE A 238 -12.84 12.24 10.17
C PHE A 238 -14.35 12.13 10.34
#